data_AF-A0A4Y2ULM3-F1
#
_entry.id   AF-A0A4Y2ULM3-F1
#
_cell.length_a   1.000
_cell.length_b   1.000
_cell.length_c   1.000
_cell.angle_alpha   90.00
_cell.angle_beta   90.00
_cell.angle_gamma   90.00
#
_symmetry.space_group_name_H-M   'P 1'
#
loop_
_entity.id
_entity.type
_entity.pdbx_description
1 polymer ?
#
loop_
_entity_poly.entity_id
_entity_poly.type
_entity_poly.pdbx_seq_one_letter_code
_entity_poly.pdbx_strand_id
1 'polypeptide(L)'
;MSKVKLELIQDPNMYLFLEQGIRGGVSTITKRYARANNKYMPNFDSSNPSKYIMYYDANNLYGWAMSQALPLENFQWESPELWDEERILQIPDEGETGFIFEVDLEYPKEIHDTHNCLPVAAEKLKTDKSMLSPYQLNLVDKLGYKTTESITKLTPNLNNKTKYVAHFRNLKLYKELGLKITRVHAVLSFKQSPWLESYIRFNTDQRKKAKNSFEKNFFKLMNNAVFDTDSLCYEIECDDIYADMQLHSEYFDTSDYPSTHPLHDDKNKKVLVDENPPKRYHWGPTKMYAPERHIVATPKVRSTEPSATTPEVCFAQPPATTTPEVCFAQPSATTPEVCFAQPPPHLRCVLPSHKPPPHRRCVLPSRQPPPLRPSRPPPPPLRPSRPPLHLNRP
;
A
#
# COMPACT_ATOMS: atom_id res chain seq x y z
N MET A 1 5.49 -17.28 14.29
CA MET A 1 5.90 -17.01 12.88
C MET A 1 5.29 -18.09 12.01
N SER A 2 4.89 -17.77 10.77
CA SER A 2 4.02 -18.62 9.93
C SER A 2 4.66 -19.95 9.52
N LYS A 3 6.00 -20.08 9.56
CA LYS A 3 6.76 -21.26 9.09
C LYS A 3 6.45 -21.65 7.63
N VAL A 4 5.89 -20.72 6.87
CA VAL A 4 5.52 -20.90 5.47
C VAL A 4 6.81 -20.92 4.66
N LYS A 5 6.90 -21.88 3.71
CA LYS A 5 7.98 -21.94 2.73
C LYS A 5 7.45 -21.35 1.43
N LEU A 6 8.14 -20.36 0.90
CA LEU A 6 7.83 -19.75 -0.40
C LEU A 6 8.71 -20.40 -1.46
N GLU A 7 8.14 -20.73 -2.60
CA GLU A 7 8.92 -21.17 -3.75
C GLU A 7 9.67 -19.98 -4.37
N LEU A 8 10.95 -20.19 -4.67
CA LEU A 8 11.75 -19.23 -5.41
C LEU A 8 11.48 -19.37 -6.91
N ILE A 9 11.19 -18.26 -7.57
CA ILE A 9 11.06 -18.20 -9.03
C ILE A 9 12.44 -18.40 -9.67
N GLN A 10 12.60 -19.49 -10.41
CA GLN A 10 13.87 -19.84 -11.05
C GLN A 10 13.97 -19.37 -12.51
N ASP A 11 12.84 -19.19 -13.20
CA ASP A 11 12.80 -18.69 -14.59
C ASP A 11 12.98 -17.16 -14.61
N PRO A 12 14.06 -16.63 -15.20
CA PRO A 12 14.26 -15.19 -15.33
C PRO A 12 13.13 -14.47 -16.08
N ASN A 13 12.46 -15.15 -17.02
CA ASN A 13 11.37 -14.55 -17.77
C ASN A 13 10.12 -14.35 -16.91
N MET A 14 9.83 -15.28 -16.00
CA MET A 14 8.75 -15.10 -15.01
C MET A 14 9.05 -13.92 -14.09
N TYR A 15 10.31 -13.79 -13.65
CA TYR A 15 10.72 -12.65 -12.83
C TYR A 15 10.51 -11.31 -13.56
N LEU A 16 11.00 -11.18 -14.80
CA LEU A 16 10.84 -9.96 -15.60
C LEU A 16 9.36 -9.64 -15.89
N PHE A 17 8.55 -10.67 -16.16
CA PHE A 17 7.11 -10.54 -16.33
C PHE A 17 6.44 -9.97 -15.07
N LEU A 18 6.77 -10.51 -13.89
CA LEU A 18 6.25 -10.00 -12.62
C LEU A 18 6.71 -8.57 -12.34
N GLU A 19 7.99 -8.27 -12.59
CA GLU A 19 8.58 -6.94 -12.40
C GLU A 19 7.89 -5.87 -13.25
N GLN A 20 7.54 -6.19 -14.50
CA GLN A 20 6.73 -5.33 -15.37
C GLN A 20 5.35 -5.03 -14.77
N GLY A 21 4.81 -5.95 -13.98
CA GLY A 21 3.56 -5.82 -13.22
C GLY A 21 3.65 -5.03 -11.92
N ILE A 22 4.85 -4.71 -11.41
CA ILE A 22 5.05 -3.99 -10.14
C ILE A 22 4.80 -2.48 -10.31
N ARG A 23 3.87 -1.95 -9.51
CA ARG A 23 3.52 -0.53 -9.44
C ARG A 23 3.51 -0.09 -7.98
N GLY A 24 3.92 1.16 -7.74
CA GLY A 24 3.81 1.79 -6.42
C GLY A 24 2.43 2.38 -6.15
N GLY A 25 2.34 3.16 -5.08
CA GLY A 25 1.11 3.88 -4.72
C GLY A 25 0.73 4.93 -5.76
N VAL A 26 -0.57 5.01 -6.07
CA VAL A 26 -1.11 6.06 -6.94
C VAL A 26 -1.21 7.37 -6.15
N SER A 27 -0.45 8.37 -6.56
CA SER A 27 -0.54 9.74 -6.04
C SER A 27 -0.88 10.68 -7.19
N THR A 28 -2.12 11.18 -7.21
CA THR A 28 -2.62 12.03 -8.30
C THR A 28 -3.51 13.15 -7.78
N ILE A 29 -3.45 14.30 -8.45
CA ILE A 29 -4.32 15.46 -8.20
C ILE A 29 -5.08 15.75 -9.49
N THR A 30 -6.36 15.36 -9.54
CA THR A 30 -7.21 15.56 -10.72
C THR A 30 -7.96 16.89 -10.71
N LYS A 31 -8.10 17.52 -9.53
CA LYS A 31 -8.68 18.85 -9.36
C LYS A 31 -7.70 19.78 -8.63
N ARG A 32 -7.20 20.80 -9.33
CA ARG A 32 -6.15 21.71 -8.83
C ARG A 32 -6.61 22.68 -7.74
N TYR A 33 -7.89 23.04 -7.73
CA TYR A 33 -8.45 23.98 -6.76
C TYR A 33 -9.87 23.57 -6.37
N ALA A 34 -10.13 23.57 -5.06
CA ALA A 34 -11.45 23.39 -4.50
C ALA A 34 -11.63 24.31 -3.30
N ARG A 35 -12.81 24.93 -3.20
CA ARG A 35 -13.20 25.77 -2.07
C ARG A 35 -14.46 25.21 -1.45
N ALA A 36 -14.45 25.05 -0.12
CA ALA A 36 -15.63 24.65 0.63
C ALA A 36 -16.66 25.80 0.64
N ASN A 37 -17.94 25.44 0.66
CA ASN A 37 -19.07 26.36 0.84
C ASN A 37 -20.12 25.62 1.66
N ASN A 38 -20.08 25.70 2.99
CA ASN A 38 -21.03 24.98 3.81
C ASN A 38 -21.40 25.78 5.05
N LYS A 39 -22.53 25.45 5.67
CA LYS A 39 -23.12 26.19 6.79
C LYS A 39 -22.23 26.37 8.04
N TYR A 40 -21.13 25.61 8.14
CA TYR A 40 -20.17 25.74 9.24
C TYR A 40 -19.07 26.78 8.97
N MET A 41 -19.09 27.40 7.78
CA MET A 41 -18.12 28.40 7.34
C MET A 41 -18.57 29.83 7.67
N PRO A 42 -17.67 30.73 8.10
CA PRO A 42 -18.01 32.12 8.40
C PRO A 42 -18.47 32.91 7.17
N ASN A 43 -18.02 32.52 5.98
CA ASN A 43 -18.36 33.13 4.69
C ASN A 43 -19.30 32.24 3.86
N PHE A 44 -20.16 31.45 4.51
CA PHE A 44 -21.14 30.60 3.82
C PHE A 44 -22.08 31.45 2.97
N ASP A 45 -22.20 31.07 1.69
CA ASP A 45 -23.12 31.70 0.76
C ASP A 45 -24.23 30.71 0.38
N SER A 46 -25.43 30.98 0.90
CA SER A 46 -26.63 30.16 0.66
C SER A 46 -27.13 30.21 -0.80
N SER A 47 -26.71 31.20 -1.59
CA SER A 47 -27.04 31.27 -3.02
C SER A 47 -26.22 30.27 -3.86
N ASN A 48 -25.10 29.78 -3.30
CA ASN A 48 -24.22 28.81 -3.93
C ASN A 48 -24.47 27.38 -3.40
N PRO A 49 -24.22 26.32 -4.21
CA PRO A 49 -24.35 24.94 -3.75
C PRO A 49 -23.45 24.64 -2.56
N SER A 50 -23.94 23.80 -1.64
CA SER A 50 -23.14 23.33 -0.51
C SER A 50 -21.98 22.43 -0.98
N LYS A 51 -20.76 22.72 -0.50
CA LYS A 51 -19.51 22.03 -0.82
C LYS A 51 -18.73 21.74 0.47
N TYR A 52 -18.38 20.46 0.63
CA TYR A 52 -17.53 19.96 1.71
C TYR A 52 -16.24 19.40 1.12
N ILE A 53 -15.15 19.50 1.86
CA ILE A 53 -13.86 18.88 1.53
C ILE A 53 -13.55 17.96 2.71
N MET A 54 -13.27 16.69 2.41
CA MET A 54 -13.02 15.67 3.42
C MET A 54 -11.79 14.87 3.05
N TYR A 55 -10.99 14.51 4.06
CA TYR A 55 -9.86 13.61 3.91
C TYR A 55 -10.30 12.21 4.33
N TYR A 56 -10.00 11.22 3.48
CA TYR A 56 -10.25 9.82 3.76
C TYR A 56 -8.94 9.06 3.73
N ASP A 57 -8.74 8.21 4.74
CA ASP A 57 -7.54 7.40 4.90
C ASP A 57 -7.95 5.96 5.19
N ALA A 58 -7.29 5.02 4.52
CA ALA A 58 -7.57 3.60 4.70
C ALA A 58 -6.75 3.06 5.87
N ASN A 59 -7.44 2.52 6.88
CA ASN A 59 -6.79 1.89 8.02
C ASN A 59 -6.01 0.63 7.58
N ASN A 60 -4.69 0.69 7.65
CA ASN A 60 -3.80 -0.45 7.36
C ASN A 60 -4.04 -1.07 5.97
N LEU A 61 -4.05 -0.23 4.93
CA LEU A 61 -4.32 -0.63 3.54
C LEU A 61 -3.45 -1.82 3.08
N TYR A 62 -2.13 -1.71 3.23
CA TYR A 62 -1.22 -2.78 2.83
C TYR A 62 -1.36 -4.02 3.70
N GLY A 63 -1.60 -3.88 5.01
CA GLY A 63 -1.88 -5.03 5.86
C GLY A 63 -3.14 -5.79 5.43
N TRP A 64 -4.20 -5.08 5.04
CA TRP A 64 -5.40 -5.72 4.49
C TRP A 64 -5.09 -6.49 3.20
N ALA A 65 -4.33 -5.89 2.27
CA ALA A 65 -3.91 -6.54 1.03
C ALA A 65 -3.02 -7.77 1.29
N MET A 66 -2.06 -7.66 2.21
CA MET A 66 -1.21 -8.77 2.65
C MET A 66 -1.96 -9.88 3.40
N SER A 67 -3.17 -9.62 3.87
CA SER A 67 -4.03 -10.63 4.50
C SER A 67 -4.87 -11.42 3.49
N GLN A 68 -4.83 -11.06 2.20
CA GLN A 68 -5.53 -11.79 1.15
C GLN A 68 -4.71 -13.01 0.71
N ALA A 69 -5.28 -13.85 -0.16
CA ALA A 69 -4.52 -14.90 -0.83
C ALA A 69 -3.36 -14.30 -1.65
N LEU A 70 -2.13 -14.73 -1.33
CA LEU A 70 -0.90 -14.30 -1.99
C LEU A 70 -0.23 -15.50 -2.68
N PRO A 71 0.57 -15.27 -3.75
CA PRO A 71 1.35 -16.33 -4.39
C PRO A 71 2.21 -17.09 -3.39
N LEU A 72 2.31 -18.41 -3.56
CA LEU A 72 3.00 -19.31 -2.65
C LEU A 72 4.03 -20.19 -3.38
N GLU A 73 3.56 -20.99 -4.34
CA GLU A 73 4.34 -22.03 -5.02
C GLU A 73 3.67 -22.47 -6.34
N ASN A 74 4.29 -23.41 -7.05
CA ASN A 74 3.89 -23.99 -8.34
C ASN A 74 3.70 -22.94 -9.44
N PHE A 75 4.70 -22.08 -9.64
CA PHE A 75 4.66 -21.08 -10.71
C PHE A 75 4.77 -21.73 -12.09
N GLN A 76 3.76 -21.57 -12.94
CA GLN A 76 3.73 -22.20 -14.26
C GLN A 76 3.18 -21.25 -15.32
N TRP A 77 3.78 -21.29 -16.51
CA TRP A 77 3.23 -20.64 -17.70
C TRP A 77 2.03 -21.45 -18.22
N GLU A 78 0.91 -20.77 -18.45
CA GLU A 78 -0.27 -21.34 -19.08
C GLU A 78 -0.33 -20.96 -20.57
N SER A 79 -0.98 -21.79 -21.38
CA SER A 79 -1.26 -21.48 -22.79
C SER A 79 -2.26 -20.31 -22.89
N PRO A 80 -1.87 -19.13 -23.43
CA PRO A 80 -2.73 -17.94 -23.50
C PRO A 80 -4.03 -18.17 -24.27
N GLU A 81 -4.04 -19.10 -25.23
CA GLU A 81 -5.18 -19.45 -26.08
C GLU A 81 -6.31 -20.11 -25.28
N LEU A 82 -6.03 -20.61 -24.08
CA LEU A 82 -7.02 -21.20 -23.17
C LEU A 82 -7.79 -20.14 -22.37
N TRP A 83 -7.44 -18.87 -22.50
CA TRP A 83 -7.95 -17.78 -21.68
C TRP A 83 -8.66 -16.72 -22.51
N ASP A 84 -9.86 -16.38 -22.07
CA ASP A 84 -10.67 -15.28 -22.57
C ASP A 84 -11.22 -14.47 -21.38
N GLU A 85 -11.93 -13.39 -21.68
CA GLU A 85 -12.52 -12.53 -20.66
C GLU A 85 -13.47 -13.32 -19.73
N GLU A 86 -14.29 -14.23 -20.27
CA GLU A 86 -15.27 -15.01 -19.48
C GLU A 86 -14.56 -15.90 -18.45
N ARG A 87 -13.53 -16.64 -18.87
CA ARG A 87 -12.74 -17.51 -17.99
C ARG A 87 -12.02 -16.73 -16.90
N ILE A 88 -11.46 -15.57 -17.23
CA ILE A 88 -10.81 -14.69 -16.24
C ILE A 88 -11.80 -14.27 -15.15
N LEU A 89 -13.03 -13.93 -15.53
CA LEU A 89 -14.07 -13.52 -14.58
C LEU A 89 -14.55 -14.66 -13.68
N GLN A 90 -14.49 -15.91 -14.16
CA GLN A 90 -14.93 -17.10 -13.42
C GLN A 90 -13.90 -17.63 -12.40
N ILE A 91 -12.65 -17.15 -12.42
CA ILE A 91 -11.62 -17.55 -11.44
C ILE A 91 -12.15 -17.31 -10.02
N PRO A 92 -12.04 -18.23 -9.05
CA PRO A 92 -12.40 -17.95 -7.67
C PRO A 92 -11.40 -16.99 -6.99
N ASP A 93 -11.88 -15.90 -6.37
CA ASP A 93 -11.04 -14.91 -5.69
C ASP A 93 -10.18 -15.49 -4.56
N GLU A 94 -10.75 -16.43 -3.81
CA GLU A 94 -10.13 -17.12 -2.68
C GLU A 94 -9.84 -18.59 -3.01
N GLY A 95 -9.71 -18.92 -4.31
CA GLY A 95 -9.34 -20.26 -4.74
C GLY A 95 -7.88 -20.58 -4.47
N GLU A 96 -7.54 -21.87 -4.53
CA GLU A 96 -6.17 -22.36 -4.32
C GLU A 96 -5.20 -21.94 -5.42
N THR A 97 -5.70 -21.62 -6.62
CA THR A 97 -4.91 -21.19 -7.77
C THR A 97 -5.18 -19.72 -8.10
N GLY A 98 -4.12 -18.93 -8.13
CA GLY A 98 -4.12 -17.54 -8.57
C GLY A 98 -3.46 -17.40 -9.94
N PHE A 99 -3.69 -16.25 -10.58
CA PHE A 99 -3.22 -15.96 -11.93
C PHE A 99 -2.78 -14.50 -12.08
N ILE A 100 -1.73 -14.29 -12.87
CA ILE A 100 -1.30 -12.99 -13.36
C ILE A 100 -1.28 -13.06 -14.89
N PHE A 101 -1.85 -12.06 -15.55
CA PHE A 101 -2.01 -12.02 -17.00
C PHE A 101 -1.28 -10.82 -17.59
N GLU A 102 -0.69 -10.97 -18.77
CA GLU A 102 -0.36 -9.86 -19.67
C GLU A 102 -1.49 -9.72 -20.70
N VAL A 103 -2.16 -8.56 -20.70
CA VAL A 103 -3.34 -8.31 -21.55
C VAL A 103 -3.30 -6.97 -22.25
N ASP A 104 -4.06 -6.83 -23.33
CA ASP A 104 -4.47 -5.53 -23.85
C ASP A 104 -5.80 -5.11 -23.22
N LEU A 105 -5.87 -3.86 -22.76
CA LEU A 105 -7.06 -3.26 -22.18
C LEU A 105 -7.53 -2.09 -23.03
N GLU A 106 -8.78 -2.13 -23.48
CA GLU A 106 -9.45 -0.98 -24.07
C GLU A 106 -10.09 -0.13 -22.96
N TYR A 107 -9.96 1.19 -23.08
CA TYR A 107 -10.59 2.19 -22.22
C TYR A 107 -11.69 2.92 -22.99
N PRO A 108 -12.95 2.45 -22.93
CA PRO A 108 -14.02 2.98 -23.76
C PRO A 108 -14.31 4.45 -23.47
N LYS A 109 -14.66 5.23 -24.50
CA LYS A 109 -14.87 6.69 -24.37
C LYS A 109 -16.03 7.03 -23.44
N GLU A 110 -17.03 6.16 -23.39
CA GLU A 110 -18.24 6.30 -22.58
C GLU A 110 -17.97 6.35 -21.06
N ILE A 111 -16.84 5.80 -20.59
CA ILE A 111 -16.47 5.80 -19.16
C ILE A 111 -15.42 6.87 -18.80
N HIS A 112 -14.95 7.67 -19.76
CA HIS A 112 -13.90 8.67 -19.53
C HIS A 112 -14.32 9.74 -18.53
N ASP A 113 -15.54 10.29 -18.68
CA ASP A 113 -16.05 11.33 -17.79
C ASP A 113 -16.22 10.83 -16.34
N THR A 114 -16.70 9.59 -16.18
CA THR A 114 -16.87 8.97 -14.86
C THR A 114 -15.55 8.66 -14.18
N HIS A 115 -14.51 8.36 -14.95
CA HIS A 115 -13.18 8.02 -14.43
C HIS A 115 -12.20 9.18 -14.40
N ASN A 116 -12.60 10.37 -14.86
CA ASN A 116 -11.73 11.55 -14.95
C ASN A 116 -11.06 11.91 -13.60
N CYS A 117 -11.73 11.63 -12.48
CA CYS A 117 -11.18 11.90 -11.16
C CYS A 117 -10.19 10.84 -10.65
N LEU A 118 -10.30 9.59 -11.11
CA LEU A 118 -9.46 8.48 -10.69
C LEU A 118 -9.43 7.40 -11.78
N PRO A 119 -8.60 7.58 -12.83
CA PRO A 119 -8.40 6.55 -13.83
C PRO A 119 -7.81 5.28 -13.20
N VAL A 120 -8.33 4.12 -13.58
CA VAL A 120 -7.77 2.82 -13.19
C VAL A 120 -6.68 2.34 -14.16
N ALA A 121 -6.01 1.22 -13.83
CA ALA A 121 -4.93 0.64 -14.62
C ALA A 121 -3.77 1.62 -14.89
N ALA A 122 -3.27 2.27 -13.84
CA ALA A 122 -2.12 3.16 -13.94
C ALA A 122 -0.89 2.43 -14.51
N GLU A 123 -0.09 3.13 -15.30
CA GLU A 123 1.09 2.59 -15.95
C GLU A 123 2.29 3.54 -15.82
N LYS A 124 3.50 3.00 -15.95
CA LYS A 124 4.75 3.77 -15.94
C LYS A 124 4.86 4.50 -17.27
N LEU A 125 4.62 5.82 -17.30
CA LEU A 125 4.66 6.65 -18.50
C LEU A 125 5.84 7.62 -18.48
N LYS A 126 6.53 7.68 -19.61
CA LYS A 126 7.53 8.70 -19.92
C LYS A 126 6.80 9.89 -20.56
N THR A 127 6.63 10.98 -19.80
CA THR A 127 5.87 12.15 -20.29
C THR A 127 6.77 13.11 -21.05
N ASP A 128 6.51 13.34 -22.33
CA ASP A 128 7.27 14.28 -23.16
C ASP A 128 6.53 15.62 -23.37
N LYS A 129 7.20 16.58 -24.01
CA LYS A 129 6.60 17.89 -24.32
C LYS A 129 5.38 17.79 -25.24
N SER A 130 5.32 16.81 -26.13
CA SER A 130 4.20 16.63 -27.06
C SER A 130 2.92 16.21 -26.36
N MET A 131 3.03 15.62 -25.17
CA MET A 131 1.89 15.27 -24.32
C MET A 131 1.33 16.47 -23.52
N LEU A 132 1.98 17.64 -23.57
CA LEU A 132 1.52 18.82 -22.86
C LEU A 132 0.44 19.55 -23.64
N SER A 133 -0.62 19.97 -22.93
CA SER A 133 -1.66 20.83 -23.51
C SER A 133 -1.10 22.21 -23.90
N PRO A 134 -1.73 22.93 -24.85
CA PRO A 134 -1.34 24.30 -25.22
C PRO A 134 -1.22 25.24 -24.01
N TYR A 135 -2.09 25.08 -23.01
CA TYR A 135 -2.04 25.84 -21.77
C TYR A 135 -0.79 25.52 -20.92
N GLN A 136 -0.41 24.24 -20.83
CA GLN A 136 0.81 23.84 -20.11
C GLN A 136 2.07 24.36 -20.82
N LEU A 137 2.10 24.32 -22.15
CA LEU A 137 3.20 24.88 -22.94
C LEU A 137 3.34 26.39 -22.69
N ASN A 138 2.22 27.13 -22.75
CA ASN A 138 2.23 28.56 -22.44
C ASN A 138 2.69 28.87 -21.01
N LEU A 139 2.31 28.05 -20.03
CA LEU A 139 2.77 28.19 -18.64
C LEU A 139 4.27 27.93 -18.50
N VAL A 140 4.80 26.91 -19.19
CA VAL A 140 6.24 26.61 -19.21
C VAL A 140 7.02 27.82 -19.71
N ASP A 141 6.60 28.40 -20.83
CA ASP A 141 7.23 29.59 -21.41
C ASP A 141 7.14 30.80 -20.46
N LYS A 142 5.95 31.04 -19.90
CA LYS A 142 5.70 32.20 -19.03
C LYS A 142 6.45 32.15 -17.71
N LEU A 143 6.60 30.96 -17.13
CA LEU A 143 7.24 30.77 -15.82
C LEU A 143 8.73 30.44 -15.93
N GLY A 144 9.27 30.31 -17.15
CA GLY A 144 10.68 29.97 -17.38
C GLY A 144 11.06 28.58 -16.85
N TYR A 145 10.10 27.67 -16.71
CA TYR A 145 10.37 26.31 -16.24
C TYR A 145 11.13 25.52 -17.29
N LYS A 146 12.27 24.94 -16.92
CA LYS A 146 12.89 23.90 -17.75
C LYS A 146 12.06 22.64 -17.64
N THR A 147 11.44 22.22 -18.73
CA THR A 147 10.94 20.84 -18.86
C THR A 147 12.16 19.92 -18.78
N THR A 148 12.31 19.22 -17.66
CA THR A 148 13.37 18.23 -17.49
C THR A 148 13.27 17.13 -18.55
N GLU A 149 14.38 16.43 -18.78
CA GLU A 149 14.35 15.17 -19.51
C GLU A 149 13.28 14.25 -18.93
N SER A 150 12.65 13.49 -19.82
CA SER A 150 11.40 12.81 -19.49
C SER A 150 11.64 11.68 -18.49
N ILE A 151 11.23 11.92 -17.23
CA ILE A 151 11.25 10.96 -16.13
C ILE A 151 10.00 10.08 -16.25
N THR A 152 10.20 8.77 -16.16
CA THR A 152 9.09 7.82 -16.09
C THR A 152 8.36 7.95 -14.76
N LYS A 153 7.05 8.19 -14.79
CA LYS A 153 6.19 8.29 -13.60
C LYS A 153 5.02 7.34 -13.70
N LEU A 154 4.61 6.78 -12.56
CA LEU A 154 3.35 6.05 -12.47
C LEU A 154 2.19 7.04 -12.68
N THR A 155 1.48 6.89 -13.79
CA THR A 155 0.53 7.89 -14.26
C THR A 155 -0.83 7.24 -14.54
N PRO A 156 -1.85 7.52 -13.71
CA PRO A 156 -3.24 7.21 -14.05
C PRO A 156 -3.64 8.00 -15.29
N ASN A 157 -4.17 7.32 -16.30
CA ASN A 157 -4.58 7.94 -17.55
C ASN A 157 -5.72 7.14 -18.20
N LEU A 158 -6.42 7.75 -19.15
CA LEU A 158 -7.61 7.20 -19.82
C LEU A 158 -7.28 6.53 -21.17
N ASN A 159 -6.00 6.26 -21.45
CA ASN A 159 -5.59 5.61 -22.69
C ASN A 159 -5.83 4.10 -22.61
N ASN A 160 -5.90 3.45 -23.77
CA ASN A 160 -5.77 1.99 -23.85
C ASN A 160 -4.43 1.54 -23.25
N LYS A 161 -4.38 0.29 -22.81
CA LYS A 161 -3.17 -0.35 -22.27
C LYS A 161 -2.80 -1.50 -23.19
N THR A 162 -1.51 -1.62 -23.50
CA THR A 162 -0.98 -2.70 -24.31
C THR A 162 0.00 -3.50 -23.47
N LYS A 163 -0.05 -4.84 -23.52
CA LYS A 163 0.81 -5.72 -22.72
C LYS A 163 0.85 -5.35 -21.24
N TYR A 164 -0.32 -5.08 -20.69
CA TYR A 164 -0.52 -4.71 -19.30
C TYR A 164 -0.51 -5.97 -18.42
N VAL A 165 0.52 -6.12 -17.60
CA VAL A 165 0.60 -7.23 -16.63
C VAL A 165 -0.29 -6.93 -15.42
N ALA A 166 -1.21 -7.80 -15.02
CA ALA A 166 -2.07 -7.58 -13.86
C ALA A 166 -2.51 -8.88 -13.19
N HIS A 167 -2.67 -8.83 -11.87
CA HIS A 167 -3.33 -9.89 -11.11
C HIS A 167 -4.80 -10.04 -11.54
N PHE A 168 -5.31 -11.26 -11.56
CA PHE A 168 -6.67 -11.55 -12.04
C PHE A 168 -7.76 -10.75 -11.33
N ARG A 169 -7.63 -10.53 -10.00
CA ARG A 169 -8.57 -9.71 -9.21
C ARG A 169 -8.63 -8.26 -9.70
N ASN A 170 -7.50 -7.70 -10.13
CA ASN A 170 -7.48 -6.36 -10.71
C ASN A 170 -8.17 -6.33 -12.07
N LEU A 171 -7.98 -7.36 -12.91
CA LEU A 171 -8.67 -7.45 -14.19
C LEU A 171 -10.19 -7.54 -14.04
N LYS A 172 -10.68 -8.30 -13.04
CA LYS A 172 -12.11 -8.33 -12.69
C LYS A 172 -12.62 -6.96 -12.29
N LEU A 173 -11.90 -6.26 -11.41
CA LEU A 173 -12.24 -4.90 -11.01
C LEU A 173 -12.28 -3.96 -12.22
N TYR A 174 -11.28 -4.03 -13.10
CA TYR A 174 -11.22 -3.19 -14.30
C TYR A 174 -12.41 -3.47 -15.23
N LYS A 175 -12.79 -4.73 -15.38
CA LYS A 175 -13.97 -5.13 -16.16
C LYS A 175 -15.26 -4.61 -15.53
N GLU A 176 -15.42 -4.74 -14.21
CA GLU A 176 -16.56 -4.18 -13.47
C GLU A 176 -16.68 -2.66 -13.66
N LEU A 177 -15.54 -1.97 -13.70
CA LEU A 177 -15.45 -0.53 -13.96
C LEU A 177 -15.56 -0.17 -15.45
N GLY A 178 -15.74 -1.14 -16.35
CA GLY A 178 -16.06 -0.90 -17.76
C GLY A 178 -14.89 -0.93 -18.75
N LEU A 179 -13.67 -1.28 -18.30
CA LEU A 179 -12.59 -1.60 -19.25
C LEU A 179 -12.90 -2.93 -19.96
N LYS A 180 -12.35 -3.12 -21.15
CA LYS A 180 -12.52 -4.36 -21.92
C LYS A 180 -11.18 -5.06 -22.07
N ILE A 181 -11.15 -6.37 -21.84
CA ILE A 181 -9.97 -7.20 -22.11
C ILE A 181 -10.05 -7.60 -23.58
N THR A 182 -9.12 -7.12 -24.42
CA THR A 182 -9.19 -7.34 -25.87
C THR A 182 -8.25 -8.44 -26.35
N ARG A 183 -7.18 -8.73 -25.61
CA ARG A 183 -6.21 -9.78 -25.94
C ARG A 183 -5.48 -10.28 -24.71
N VAL A 184 -5.21 -11.58 -24.65
CA VAL A 184 -4.31 -12.21 -23.68
C VAL A 184 -3.01 -12.57 -24.41
N HIS A 185 -1.87 -12.19 -23.84
CA HIS A 185 -0.53 -12.44 -24.41
C HIS A 185 0.25 -13.49 -23.63
N ALA A 186 0.14 -13.48 -22.30
CA ALA A 186 0.83 -14.41 -21.42
C ALA A 186 0.03 -14.59 -20.12
N VAL A 187 0.15 -15.77 -19.52
CA VAL A 187 -0.58 -16.13 -18.29
C VAL A 187 0.35 -16.92 -17.39
N LEU A 188 0.52 -16.45 -16.16
CA LEU A 188 1.27 -17.13 -15.10
C LEU A 188 0.28 -17.61 -14.05
N SER A 189 0.22 -18.92 -13.81
CA SER A 189 -0.55 -19.53 -12.73
C SER A 189 0.37 -19.84 -11.55
N PHE A 190 -0.22 -19.89 -10.35
CA PHE A 190 0.47 -20.27 -9.12
C PHE A 190 -0.54 -20.73 -8.08
N LYS A 191 -0.08 -21.55 -7.14
CA LYS A 191 -0.81 -21.80 -5.90
C LYS A 191 -0.74 -20.57 -5.00
N GLN A 192 -1.86 -20.21 -4.38
CA GLN A 192 -1.97 -19.08 -3.47
C GLN A 192 -2.66 -19.48 -2.17
N SER A 193 -2.37 -18.73 -1.10
CA SER A 193 -3.08 -18.86 0.18
C SER A 193 -2.91 -17.58 1.02
N PRO A 194 -3.76 -17.31 2.01
CA PRO A 194 -3.61 -16.15 2.91
C PRO A 194 -2.51 -16.38 3.97
N TRP A 195 -1.34 -16.82 3.53
CA TRP A 195 -0.27 -17.32 4.42
C TRP A 195 0.32 -16.25 5.35
N LEU A 196 0.15 -14.97 5.03
CA LEU A 196 0.63 -13.84 5.84
C LEU A 196 -0.46 -13.26 6.76
N GLU A 197 -1.72 -13.66 6.60
CA GLU A 197 -2.86 -13.11 7.35
C GLU A 197 -2.68 -13.21 8.87
N SER A 198 -2.27 -14.38 9.36
CA SER A 198 -2.09 -14.61 10.80
C SER A 198 -1.08 -13.65 11.44
N TYR A 199 0.00 -13.33 10.72
CA TYR A 199 1.02 -12.39 11.13
C TYR A 199 0.49 -10.95 11.15
N ILE A 200 -0.19 -10.53 10.09
CA ILE A 200 -0.77 -9.17 10.02
C ILE A 200 -1.84 -8.97 11.10
N ARG A 201 -2.70 -9.97 11.33
CA ARG A 201 -3.73 -9.93 12.38
C ARG A 201 -3.10 -9.81 13.75
N PHE A 202 -2.07 -10.61 14.03
CA PHE A 202 -1.33 -10.54 15.28
C PHE A 202 -0.80 -9.12 15.54
N ASN A 203 -0.03 -8.56 14.61
CA ASN A 203 0.53 -7.22 14.76
C ASN A 203 -0.56 -6.14 14.90
N THR A 204 -1.66 -6.28 14.15
CA THR A 204 -2.79 -5.36 14.24
C THR A 204 -3.45 -5.41 15.62
N ASP A 205 -3.62 -6.59 16.21
CA ASP A 205 -4.22 -6.75 17.53
C ASP A 205 -3.28 -6.31 18.65
N GLN A 206 -1.98 -6.54 18.51
CA GLN A 206 -0.99 -5.98 19.44
C GLN A 206 -0.97 -4.45 19.38
N ARG A 207 -1.04 -3.86 18.16
CA ARG A 207 -1.14 -2.41 17.98
C ARG A 207 -2.38 -1.80 18.64
N LYS A 208 -3.52 -2.51 18.65
CA LYS A 208 -4.74 -2.07 19.36
C LYS A 208 -4.57 -2.09 20.88
N LYS A 209 -3.85 -3.09 21.40
CA LYS A 209 -3.58 -3.27 22.85
C LYS A 209 -2.50 -2.34 23.38
N ALA A 210 -1.64 -1.84 22.48
CA ALA A 210 -0.51 -0.99 22.81
C ALA A 210 -0.92 0.24 23.62
N LYS A 211 -0.22 0.49 24.72
CA LYS A 211 -0.55 1.56 25.67
C LYS A 211 0.22 2.85 25.39
N ASN A 212 1.34 2.75 24.68
CA ASN A 212 2.22 3.87 24.36
C ASN A 212 2.45 4.02 22.84
N SER A 213 3.02 5.16 22.44
CA SER A 213 3.30 5.47 21.04
C SER A 213 4.37 4.56 20.44
N PHE A 214 5.36 4.15 21.23
CA PHE A 214 6.43 3.26 20.79
C PHE A 214 5.88 1.91 20.33
N GLU A 215 5.13 1.20 21.18
CA GLU A 215 4.51 -0.09 20.85
C GLU A 215 3.58 0.03 19.63
N LYS A 216 2.80 1.11 19.56
CA LYS A 216 1.92 1.38 18.40
C LYS A 216 2.71 1.51 17.10
N ASN A 217 3.86 2.19 17.15
CA ASN A 217 4.73 2.39 16.00
C ASN A 217 5.50 1.11 15.66
N PHE A 218 5.95 0.35 16.66
CA PHE A 218 6.61 -0.94 16.48
C PHE A 218 5.73 -1.91 15.68
N PHE A 219 4.51 -2.19 16.15
CA PHE A 219 3.62 -3.11 15.43
C PHE A 219 3.12 -2.57 14.09
N LYS A 220 3.10 -1.24 13.90
CA LYS A 220 2.85 -0.64 12.58
C LYS A 220 4.02 -0.93 11.64
N LEU A 221 5.25 -0.71 12.10
CA LEU A 221 6.46 -0.96 11.32
C LEU A 221 6.61 -2.43 10.97
N MET A 222 6.33 -3.35 11.89
CA MET A 222 6.38 -4.80 11.64
C MET A 222 5.45 -5.25 10.51
N ASN A 223 4.34 -4.56 10.26
CA ASN A 223 3.52 -4.80 9.08
C ASN A 223 4.12 -4.15 7.84
N ASN A 224 4.46 -2.87 7.92
CA ASN A 224 4.94 -2.11 6.75
C ASN A 224 6.25 -2.66 6.19
N ALA A 225 7.18 -3.10 7.04
CA ALA A 225 8.49 -3.62 6.63
C ALA A 225 8.40 -4.94 5.83
N VAL A 226 7.25 -5.63 5.84
CA VAL A 226 7.06 -6.82 4.99
C VAL A 226 6.87 -6.43 3.52
N PHE A 227 6.33 -5.24 3.26
CA PHE A 227 6.00 -4.77 1.91
C PHE A 227 6.95 -3.66 1.42
N ASP A 228 7.45 -2.83 2.34
CA ASP A 228 7.94 -1.49 2.02
C ASP A 228 9.45 -1.28 2.17
N THR A 229 10.26 -2.33 2.35
CA THR A 229 11.71 -2.09 2.46
C THR A 229 12.60 -3.16 1.87
N ASP A 230 13.67 -2.67 1.27
CA ASP A 230 14.98 -3.29 1.01
C ASP A 230 15.67 -3.71 2.35
N SER A 231 14.91 -4.12 3.35
CA SER A 231 15.38 -4.60 4.64
C SER A 231 15.40 -6.13 4.61
N LEU A 232 16.57 -6.65 4.30
CA LEU A 232 16.81 -8.09 4.28
C LEU A 232 17.03 -8.58 5.71
N CYS A 233 16.23 -9.54 6.16
CA CYS A 233 16.43 -10.23 7.42
C CYS A 233 17.13 -11.57 7.13
N TYR A 234 18.40 -11.68 7.51
CA TYR A 234 19.18 -12.90 7.34
C TYR A 234 19.29 -13.68 8.64
N GLU A 235 19.16 -15.01 8.55
CA GLU A 235 19.70 -15.92 9.55
C GLU A 235 21.15 -16.19 9.17
N ILE A 236 22.10 -15.82 10.06
CA ILE A 236 23.53 -15.94 9.83
C ILE A 236 24.08 -16.89 10.89
N GLU A 237 24.67 -17.99 10.46
CA GLU A 237 25.41 -18.90 11.32
C GLU A 237 26.88 -18.46 11.37
N CYS A 238 27.32 -17.93 12.52
CA CYS A 238 28.71 -17.51 12.77
C CYS A 238 29.01 -17.57 14.28
N ASP A 239 30.28 -17.49 14.65
CA ASP A 239 30.71 -17.56 16.06
C ASP A 239 30.35 -16.28 16.83
N ASP A 240 30.65 -15.11 16.28
CA ASP A 240 30.29 -13.79 16.85
C ASP A 240 30.07 -12.75 15.74
N ILE A 241 28.80 -12.50 15.41
CA ILE A 241 28.42 -11.54 14.37
C ILE A 241 28.91 -10.12 14.69
N TYR A 242 29.04 -9.75 15.96
CA TYR A 242 29.45 -8.40 16.33
C TYR A 242 30.96 -8.19 16.13
N ALA A 243 31.77 -9.22 16.35
CA ALA A 243 33.19 -9.20 16.01
C ALA A 243 33.39 -9.08 14.49
N ASP A 244 32.63 -9.84 13.70
CA ASP A 244 32.66 -9.78 12.24
C ASP A 244 32.21 -8.41 11.72
N MET A 245 31.14 -7.84 12.31
CA MET A 245 30.69 -6.49 12.00
C MET A 245 31.74 -5.43 12.35
N GLN A 246 32.49 -5.61 13.45
CA GLN A 246 33.56 -4.68 13.83
C GLN A 246 34.71 -4.72 12.82
N LEU A 247 35.11 -5.92 12.38
CA LEU A 247 36.15 -6.12 11.38
C LEU A 247 35.79 -5.45 10.05
N HIS A 248 34.50 -5.43 9.71
CA HIS A 248 33.94 -4.92 8.46
C HIS A 248 33.11 -3.64 8.66
N SER A 249 33.50 -2.81 9.65
CA SER A 249 32.74 -1.61 10.06
C SER A 249 32.45 -0.63 8.92
N GLU A 250 33.25 -0.60 7.86
CA GLU A 250 33.05 0.23 6.67
C GLU A 250 31.74 -0.05 5.93
N TYR A 251 31.16 -1.24 6.11
CA TYR A 251 29.91 -1.63 5.45
C TYR A 251 28.66 -1.39 6.31
N PHE A 252 28.79 -0.90 7.55
CA PHE A 252 27.66 -0.80 8.49
C PHE A 252 27.49 0.62 9.04
N ASP A 253 26.27 1.14 9.01
CA ASP A 253 25.85 2.32 9.76
C ASP A 253 25.21 1.86 11.08
N THR A 254 25.99 1.88 12.16
CA THR A 254 25.58 1.54 13.53
C THR A 254 25.26 2.76 14.39
N SER A 255 25.05 3.94 13.78
CA SER A 255 24.82 5.20 14.51
C SER A 255 23.49 5.27 15.28
N ASP A 256 22.60 4.28 15.09
CA ASP A 256 21.36 4.14 15.86
C ASP A 256 21.49 3.12 17.01
N TYR A 257 22.65 2.50 17.19
CA TYR A 257 22.91 1.67 18.36
C TYR A 257 22.93 2.55 19.62
N PRO A 258 22.61 2.01 20.81
CA PRO A 258 22.81 2.74 22.05
C PRO A 258 24.26 3.21 22.15
N SER A 259 24.51 4.44 22.61
CA SER A 259 25.87 4.98 22.75
C SER A 259 26.78 4.16 23.68
N THR A 260 26.17 3.32 24.52
CA THR A 260 26.86 2.36 25.40
C THR A 260 27.25 1.06 24.71
N HIS A 261 26.82 0.82 23.46
CA HIS A 261 27.08 -0.41 22.72
C HIS A 261 28.50 -0.37 22.09
N PRO A 262 29.30 -1.45 22.16
CA PRO A 262 30.67 -1.48 21.65
C PRO A 262 30.83 -1.10 20.17
N LEU A 263 29.81 -1.40 19.36
CA LEU A 263 29.78 -1.09 17.92
C LEU A 263 29.13 0.26 17.56
N HIS A 264 28.68 1.07 18.52
CA HIS A 264 28.10 2.37 18.17
C HIS A 264 29.16 3.29 17.55
N ASP A 265 28.95 3.68 16.29
CA ASP A 265 29.81 4.60 15.57
C ASP A 265 28.97 5.54 14.67
N ASP A 266 29.22 6.84 14.77
CA ASP A 266 28.58 7.87 13.95
C ASP A 266 29.27 8.07 12.59
N LYS A 267 30.42 7.42 12.34
CA LYS A 267 31.24 7.58 11.12
C LYS A 267 30.46 7.37 9.83
N ASN A 268 29.56 6.38 9.82
CA ASN A 268 28.77 6.01 8.65
C ASN A 268 27.34 6.58 8.66
N LYS A 269 27.01 7.46 9.62
CA LYS A 269 25.67 8.02 9.79
C LYS A 269 25.19 8.72 8.52
N LYS A 270 24.20 8.11 7.86
CA LYS A 270 23.56 8.64 6.64
C LYS A 270 24.54 8.89 5.48
N VAL A 271 25.65 8.16 5.41
CA VAL A 271 26.54 8.18 4.24
C VAL A 271 25.79 7.60 3.04
N LEU A 272 25.74 8.34 1.94
CA LEU A 272 25.01 7.95 0.73
C LEU A 272 25.80 6.94 -0.11
N VAL A 273 25.08 6.19 -0.95
CA VAL A 273 25.67 5.34 -1.99
C VAL A 273 26.32 6.24 -3.05
N ASP A 274 27.57 5.94 -3.44
CA ASP A 274 28.24 6.62 -4.55
C ASP A 274 27.78 5.99 -5.88
N GLU A 275 26.96 6.72 -6.63
CA GLU A 275 26.33 6.23 -7.86
C GLU A 275 27.21 6.40 -9.13
N ASN A 276 28.48 6.86 -9.03
CA ASN A 276 29.37 7.05 -10.20
C ASN A 276 30.70 6.24 -10.15
N PRO A 277 31.13 5.56 -11.24
CA PRO A 277 31.90 4.28 -11.17
C PRO A 277 33.40 4.37 -11.60
N PRO A 278 34.19 3.27 -11.45
CA PRO A 278 34.21 2.23 -12.50
C PRO A 278 33.86 0.81 -12.02
N LYS A 279 33.36 0.63 -10.79
CA LYS A 279 32.98 -0.70 -10.26
C LYS A 279 31.51 -0.73 -9.84
N ARG A 280 30.74 -1.65 -10.42
CA ARG A 280 29.31 -1.93 -10.20
C ARG A 280 28.92 -2.35 -8.77
N TYR A 281 29.77 -2.17 -7.75
CA TYR A 281 29.70 -2.91 -6.48
C TYR A 281 30.04 -2.10 -5.22
N HIS A 282 29.89 -0.78 -5.21
CA HIS A 282 30.02 0.00 -3.97
C HIS A 282 28.64 0.37 -3.41
N TRP A 283 28.04 -0.58 -2.69
CA TRP A 283 26.90 -0.31 -1.84
C TRP A 283 27.37 0.57 -0.67
N GLY A 284 26.64 1.65 -0.35
CA GLY A 284 26.91 2.46 0.84
C GLY A 284 26.71 1.65 2.14
N PRO A 285 27.12 2.17 3.31
CA PRO A 285 26.99 1.45 4.56
C PRO A 285 25.53 1.07 4.86
N THR A 286 25.29 -0.19 5.21
CA THR A 286 23.97 -0.74 5.52
C THR A 286 23.52 -0.28 6.90
N LYS A 287 22.31 0.25 7.01
CA LYS A 287 21.76 0.71 8.30
C LYS A 287 21.46 -0.48 9.22
N MET A 288 22.06 -0.47 10.41
CA MET A 288 21.91 -1.52 11.41
C MET A 288 21.08 -1.06 12.60
N TYR A 289 20.28 -1.97 13.16
CA TYR A 289 19.48 -1.77 14.36
C TYR A 289 19.82 -2.82 15.42
N ALA A 290 20.17 -2.39 16.63
CA ALA A 290 20.50 -3.30 17.72
C ALA A 290 19.23 -3.80 18.44
N PRO A 291 19.11 -5.10 18.75
CA PRO A 291 18.05 -5.59 19.62
C PRO A 291 18.25 -5.11 21.06
N GLU A 292 17.19 -4.63 21.72
CA GLU A 292 17.23 -3.94 23.03
C GLU A 292 17.82 -4.74 24.21
N ARG A 293 18.19 -6.02 24.05
CA ARG A 293 18.66 -6.90 25.13
C ARG A 293 20.14 -7.29 25.12
N HIS A 294 20.95 -6.77 24.20
CA HIS A 294 22.40 -7.00 24.22
C HIS A 294 23.16 -5.78 24.76
N ILE A 295 23.09 -5.63 26.09
CA ILE A 295 24.16 -4.95 26.83
C ILE A 295 25.20 -6.04 27.12
N VAL A 296 26.28 -6.07 26.35
CA VAL A 296 27.43 -6.92 26.65
C VAL A 296 27.95 -6.49 28.02
N ALA A 297 27.70 -7.32 29.04
CA ALA A 297 28.28 -7.10 30.35
C ALA A 297 29.81 -7.20 30.20
N THR A 298 30.52 -6.13 30.54
CA THR A 298 31.98 -6.19 30.70
C THR A 298 32.34 -7.26 31.74
N PRO A 299 33.39 -8.06 31.52
CA PRO A 299 33.73 -9.16 32.42
C PRO A 299 34.17 -8.59 33.78
N LYS A 300 33.30 -8.69 34.79
CA LYS A 300 33.67 -8.42 36.19
C LYS A 300 34.36 -9.64 36.79
N VAL A 301 35.54 -9.40 37.34
CA VAL A 301 36.28 -10.33 38.19
C VAL A 301 35.40 -10.81 39.36
N ARG A 302 35.48 -12.12 39.60
CA ARG A 302 34.71 -12.92 40.56
C ARG A 302 34.83 -12.42 42.01
N SER A 303 33.71 -12.33 42.71
CA SER A 303 33.59 -12.67 44.14
C SER A 303 32.14 -13.07 44.47
N THR A 304 31.97 -13.69 45.64
CA THR A 304 31.09 -14.83 45.99
C THR A 304 29.65 -14.52 46.47
N GLU A 305 28.72 -15.39 46.04
CA GLU A 305 27.56 -15.96 46.77
C GLU A 305 26.29 -15.14 47.17
N PRO A 306 25.12 -15.77 47.44
CA PRO A 306 23.91 -15.59 46.63
C PRO A 306 22.68 -15.05 47.41
N SER A 307 21.68 -14.50 46.72
CA SER A 307 20.31 -14.44 47.23
C SER A 307 19.29 -14.20 46.11
N ALA A 308 18.21 -14.98 46.16
CA ALA A 308 17.07 -14.96 45.26
C ALA A 308 16.12 -13.80 45.58
N THR A 309 15.66 -13.07 44.56
CA THR A 309 14.26 -12.62 44.45
C THR A 309 13.93 -12.13 43.04
N THR A 310 12.70 -12.40 42.65
CA THR A 310 12.01 -12.16 41.37
C THR A 310 12.21 -10.75 40.78
N PRO A 311 12.39 -10.57 39.46
CA PRO A 311 12.46 -9.23 38.86
C PRO A 311 11.04 -8.67 38.62
N GLU A 312 10.65 -7.68 39.41
CA GLU A 312 9.76 -6.63 38.90
C GLU A 312 10.57 -5.73 37.96
N VAL A 313 10.03 -5.49 36.76
CA VAL A 313 10.66 -4.67 35.74
C VAL A 313 9.98 -3.29 35.72
N CYS A 314 10.71 -2.26 36.12
CA CYS A 314 10.37 -0.86 35.85
C CYS A 314 11.37 -0.30 34.83
N PHE A 315 10.87 0.23 33.72
CA PHE A 315 11.68 0.85 32.66
C PHE A 315 11.76 2.37 32.88
N ALA A 316 12.99 2.90 32.91
CA ALA A 316 13.25 4.33 32.83
C ALA A 316 13.37 4.75 31.35
N GLN A 317 12.58 5.75 30.95
CA GLN A 317 12.68 6.40 29.64
C GLN A 317 13.90 7.34 29.59
N PRO A 318 14.67 7.39 28.49
CA PRO A 318 15.62 8.48 28.24
C PRO A 318 14.90 9.72 27.68
N PRO A 319 15.53 10.91 27.80
CA PRO A 319 14.83 12.19 27.75
C PRO A 319 14.54 12.65 26.32
N ALA A 320 13.39 13.30 26.19
CA ALA A 320 13.04 14.09 25.03
C ALA A 320 14.03 15.25 24.85
N THR A 321 14.68 15.35 23.69
CA THR A 321 15.14 16.66 23.18
C THR A 321 15.32 16.69 21.67
N THR A 322 14.60 17.65 21.08
CA THR A 322 14.91 18.49 19.91
C THR A 322 15.05 17.83 18.53
N THR A 323 13.88 17.72 17.90
CA THR A 323 13.66 17.69 16.45
C THR A 323 14.14 19.01 15.82
N PRO A 324 14.87 19.02 14.68
CA PRO A 324 14.94 20.20 13.83
C PRO A 324 13.56 20.35 13.16
N GLU A 325 12.89 21.47 13.43
CA GLU A 325 11.60 21.82 12.87
C GLU A 325 11.63 21.84 11.34
N VAL A 326 11.06 20.81 10.72
CA VAL A 326 10.44 20.97 9.40
C VAL A 326 8.95 21.13 9.68
N CYS A 327 8.55 22.39 9.86
CA CYS A 327 7.17 22.80 10.04
C CYS A 327 6.34 22.46 8.80
N PHE A 328 5.68 21.31 8.80
CA PHE A 328 4.39 21.22 8.12
C PHE A 328 3.38 21.92 9.01
N ALA A 329 3.11 23.19 8.70
CA ALA A 329 2.06 23.94 9.37
C ALA A 329 0.76 23.13 9.31
N GLN A 330 0.30 22.65 10.46
CA GLN A 330 -1.12 22.42 10.65
C GLN A 330 -1.82 23.75 10.32
N PRO A 331 -2.81 23.79 9.43
CA PRO A 331 -3.56 25.01 9.24
C PRO A 331 -4.21 25.36 10.58
N SER A 332 -3.85 26.53 11.12
CA SER A 332 -4.60 27.18 12.17
C SER A 332 -6.09 27.22 11.77
N ALA A 333 -6.98 27.02 12.73
CA ALA A 333 -8.42 26.82 12.55
C ALA A 333 -9.19 28.05 12.01
N THR A 334 -8.58 28.91 11.20
CA THR A 334 -9.17 30.19 10.76
C THR A 334 -9.08 30.48 9.26
N THR A 335 -8.65 29.54 8.41
CA THR A 335 -8.81 29.68 6.94
C THR A 335 -8.74 28.33 6.21
N PRO A 336 -9.84 27.82 5.61
CA PRO A 336 -9.82 26.55 4.89
C PRO A 336 -9.74 26.80 3.38
N GLU A 337 -8.59 27.29 2.94
CA GLU A 337 -8.18 27.23 1.54
C GLU A 337 -7.10 26.16 1.41
N VAL A 338 -7.33 25.14 0.58
CA VAL A 338 -6.29 24.19 0.21
C VAL A 338 -5.78 24.60 -1.17
N CYS A 339 -4.70 25.37 -1.19
CA CYS A 339 -3.99 25.76 -2.39
C CYS A 339 -2.76 24.86 -2.56
N PHE A 340 -2.70 24.08 -3.62
CA PHE A 340 -1.44 23.51 -4.09
C PHE A 340 -0.71 24.62 -4.88
N ALA A 341 0.52 24.92 -4.48
CA ALA A 341 1.41 26.02 -4.93
C ALA A 341 0.88 26.88 -6.10
N GLN A 342 0.50 28.13 -5.79
CA GLN A 342 0.23 29.15 -6.82
C GLN A 342 1.47 30.05 -7.04
N PRO A 343 1.71 30.55 -8.27
CA PRO A 343 2.66 31.63 -8.53
C PRO A 343 2.12 32.99 -8.01
N PRO A 344 2.99 34.00 -7.83
CA PRO A 344 2.72 35.21 -7.03
C PRO A 344 1.53 36.09 -7.48
N PRO A 345 1.00 36.93 -6.57
CA PRO A 345 -0.37 37.48 -6.59
C PRO A 345 -0.66 38.59 -7.63
N HIS A 346 0.23 38.90 -8.56
CA HIS A 346 0.07 40.01 -9.49
C HIS A 346 -0.65 39.67 -10.81
N LEU A 347 -1.33 38.52 -10.90
CA LEU A 347 -2.00 38.05 -12.12
C LEU A 347 -3.53 38.09 -11.98
N ARG A 348 -4.14 39.25 -12.27
CA ARG A 348 -5.58 39.32 -12.60
C ARG A 348 -5.77 38.93 -14.06
N CYS A 349 -6.37 37.77 -14.32
CA CYS A 349 -6.90 37.43 -15.64
C CYS A 349 -8.44 37.43 -15.59
N VAL A 350 -9.04 38.29 -16.40
CA VAL A 350 -10.47 38.31 -16.74
C VAL A 350 -10.71 37.15 -17.72
N LEU A 351 -11.56 36.19 -17.37
CA LEU A 351 -11.99 35.13 -18.28
C LEU A 351 -13.29 35.53 -18.99
N PRO A 352 -13.47 35.23 -20.30
CA PRO A 352 -14.75 35.42 -20.98
C PRO A 352 -15.80 34.42 -20.46
N SER A 353 -17.04 34.90 -20.34
CA SER A 353 -18.21 34.15 -19.91
C SER A 353 -18.59 33.05 -20.92
N HIS A 354 -18.20 31.81 -20.66
CA HIS A 354 -18.85 30.64 -21.24
C HIS A 354 -19.65 29.92 -20.15
N LYS A 355 -20.97 29.79 -20.37
CA LYS A 355 -21.86 29.00 -19.51
C LYS A 355 -21.40 27.53 -19.48
N PRO A 356 -21.25 26.90 -18.31
CA PRO A 356 -20.97 25.47 -18.23
C PRO A 356 -22.20 24.65 -18.61
N PRO A 357 -22.03 23.46 -19.23
CA PRO A 357 -23.13 22.53 -19.48
C PRO A 357 -23.66 21.94 -18.14
N PRO A 358 -24.90 21.42 -18.10
CA PRO A 358 -25.52 20.98 -16.86
C PRO A 358 -24.77 19.77 -16.28
N HIS A 359 -24.23 19.94 -15.07
CA HIS A 359 -23.60 18.88 -14.30
C HIS A 359 -24.62 17.77 -13.97
N ARG A 360 -24.44 16.58 -14.56
CA ARG A 360 -25.08 15.37 -14.03
C ARG A 360 -24.29 14.89 -12.82
N ARG A 361 -25.01 14.60 -11.73
CA ARG A 361 -24.48 14.10 -10.45
C ARG A 361 -23.69 12.81 -10.68
N CYS A 362 -22.47 12.72 -10.14
CA CYS A 362 -21.90 11.43 -9.77
C CYS A 362 -22.79 10.84 -8.68
N VAL A 363 -23.68 9.93 -9.06
CA VAL A 363 -24.42 9.07 -8.14
C VAL A 363 -23.48 7.92 -7.83
N LEU A 364 -22.92 7.90 -6.61
CA LEU A 364 -22.40 6.65 -6.05
C LEU A 364 -23.54 5.64 -6.07
N PRO A 365 -23.37 4.41 -6.58
CA PRO A 365 -24.43 3.41 -6.51
C PRO A 365 -24.81 3.24 -5.04
N SER A 366 -26.05 3.59 -4.72
CA SER A 366 -26.64 3.32 -3.42
C SER A 366 -26.56 1.81 -3.20
N ARG A 367 -25.82 1.37 -2.17
CA ARG A 367 -25.97 0.01 -1.66
C ARG A 367 -27.44 -0.20 -1.35
N GLN A 368 -28.14 -0.96 -2.18
CA GLN A 368 -29.43 -1.50 -1.78
C GLN A 368 -29.17 -2.36 -0.53
N PRO A 369 -30.00 -2.24 0.53
CA PRO A 369 -29.95 -3.20 1.61
C PRO A 369 -30.24 -4.60 1.03
N PRO A 370 -29.61 -5.67 1.55
CA PRO A 370 -29.87 -7.02 1.07
C PRO A 370 -31.37 -7.33 1.16
N PRO A 371 -31.94 -8.09 0.21
CA PRO A 371 -33.34 -8.48 0.29
C PRO A 371 -33.58 -9.25 1.60
N LEU A 372 -34.64 -8.88 2.31
CA LEU A 372 -35.12 -9.58 3.50
C LEU A 372 -35.27 -11.07 3.16
N ARG A 373 -34.69 -11.94 4.00
CA ARG A 373 -34.90 -13.39 3.93
C ARG A 373 -36.40 -13.68 3.81
N PRO A 374 -36.83 -14.59 2.91
CA PRO A 374 -38.19 -15.09 2.98
C PRO A 374 -38.43 -15.73 4.35
N SER A 375 -39.54 -15.37 4.98
CA SER A 375 -40.03 -15.97 6.20
C SER A 375 -40.08 -17.49 6.06
N ARG A 376 -39.59 -18.21 7.09
CA ARG A 376 -39.72 -19.67 7.16
C ARG A 376 -41.20 -20.06 7.00
N PRO A 377 -41.54 -21.09 6.21
CA PRO A 377 -42.89 -21.63 6.23
C PRO A 377 -43.21 -22.18 7.63
N PRO A 378 -44.48 -22.12 8.07
CA PRO A 378 -44.87 -22.61 9.38
C PRO A 378 -44.61 -24.12 9.49
N PRO A 379 -44.28 -24.63 10.69
CA PRO A 379 -44.08 -26.07 10.88
C PRO A 379 -45.38 -26.83 10.58
N PRO A 380 -45.30 -28.06 10.06
CA PRO A 380 -46.48 -28.88 9.79
C PRO A 380 -47.24 -29.19 11.09
N PRO A 381 -48.57 -29.37 11.02
CA PRO A 381 -49.37 -29.64 12.20
C PRO A 381 -48.93 -30.92 12.90
N LEU A 382 -48.85 -30.86 14.24
CA LEU A 382 -48.57 -31.99 15.11
C LEU A 382 -49.53 -33.14 14.80
N ARG A 383 -48.98 -34.32 14.50
CA ARG A 383 -49.76 -35.56 14.39
C ARG A 383 -50.52 -35.80 15.70
N PRO A 384 -51.80 -36.21 15.66
CA PRO A 384 -52.49 -36.62 16.86
C PRO A 384 -51.80 -37.84 17.48
N SER A 385 -51.68 -37.80 18.79
CA SER A 385 -51.21 -38.87 19.66
C SER A 385 -51.93 -40.19 19.35
N ARG A 386 -51.16 -41.26 19.11
CA ARG A 386 -51.69 -42.62 19.11
C ARG A 386 -52.18 -42.97 20.52
N PRO A 387 -53.41 -43.50 20.70
CA PRO A 387 -53.83 -44.07 21.96
C PRO A 387 -53.19 -45.46 22.18
N PRO A 388 -53.10 -45.94 23.42
CA PRO A 388 -52.46 -47.21 23.74
C PRO A 388 -53.41 -48.35 23.38
N LEU A 389 -52.92 -49.37 22.69
CA LEU A 389 -53.66 -50.63 22.49
C LEU A 389 -52.84 -51.80 22.98
N HIS A 390 -53.38 -52.39 24.05
CA HIS A 390 -52.96 -53.63 24.68
C HIS A 390 -53.25 -54.84 23.80
N LEU A 391 -52.44 -55.88 24.02
CA LEU A 391 -52.47 -57.23 23.45
C LEU A 391 -53.81 -57.97 23.62
N ASN A 392 -54.32 -58.59 22.55
CA ASN A 392 -54.44 -60.05 22.32
C ASN A 392 -55.60 -60.42 21.36
N ARG A 393 -55.34 -61.41 20.49
CA ARG A 393 -56.31 -62.15 19.65
C ARG A 393 -57.43 -62.79 20.49
N PRO A 394 -58.57 -63.24 19.91
CA PRO A 394 -58.95 -63.34 18.49
C PRO A 394 -60.02 -62.35 18.02
#